data_AF-A0A5A8AD67-F1
#
_entry.id   AF-A0A5A8AD67-F1
#
_cell.length_a   1.000
_cell.length_b   1.000
_cell.length_c   1.000
_cell.angle_alpha   90.00
_cell.angle_beta   90.00
_cell.angle_gamma   90.00
#
_symmetry.space_group_name_H-M   'P 1'
#
loop_
_entity.id
_entity.type
_entity.pdbx_description
1 polymer ?
#
loop_
_entity_poly.entity_id
_entity_poly.type
_entity_poly.pdbx_seq_one_letter_code
_entity_poly.pdbx_strand_id
1 'polypeptide(L)'
;METYENVFEFLTDPTKETFLKCREFVINDPAYDPYSEDTGNVQDLLNGGKFKEVISYVNVNVLLSPSVHIFKYFAHRELGDERAMHIEMSIAQTLFECIEKTGDGTRSLPYIVTRISDERDLIRYHFNKEDTMQRLIKTEDQILDILSLTDGSEVCFDISVPYRRIAFSFSKRNTEKEKAEQKVEKPTKKNWWNFLSKN
;
A
#
# COMPACT_ATOMS: atom_id res chain seq x y z
N MET A 1 17.35 -1.28 12.29
CA MET A 1 16.48 -1.84 13.35
C MET A 1 16.02 -0.74 14.31
N GLU A 2 16.77 0.36 14.48
CA GLU A 2 16.32 1.58 15.19
C GLU A 2 15.20 2.38 14.47
N THR A 3 14.98 2.17 13.18
CA THR A 3 14.07 3.02 12.37
C THR A 3 12.57 2.76 12.56
N TYR A 4 12.18 1.63 13.15
CA TYR A 4 10.76 1.22 13.26
C TYR A 4 10.15 1.40 14.65
N GLU A 5 10.95 1.75 15.68
CA GLU A 5 10.46 1.88 17.06
C GLU A 5 9.40 3.00 17.25
N ASN A 6 9.35 3.98 16.34
CA ASN A 6 8.42 5.11 16.41
C ASN A 6 7.26 5.04 15.39
N VAL A 7 7.10 3.95 14.63
CA VAL A 7 6.08 3.89 13.54
C VAL A 7 4.64 3.74 14.08
N PHE A 8 4.49 3.47 15.37
CA PHE A 8 3.20 3.21 16.00
C PHE A 8 2.84 4.20 17.12
N GLU A 9 3.30 5.46 17.00
CA GLU A 9 2.94 6.54 17.95
C GLU A 9 1.41 6.67 18.12
N PHE A 10 0.65 6.36 17.06
CA PHE A 10 -0.82 6.34 17.09
C PHE A 10 -1.42 5.27 18.02
N LEU A 11 -0.68 4.22 18.40
CA LEU A 11 -1.17 3.23 19.37
C LEU A 11 -1.26 3.79 20.79
N THR A 12 -0.50 4.84 21.10
CA THR A 12 -0.56 5.52 22.40
C THR A 12 -1.48 6.74 22.39
N ASP A 13 -1.59 7.42 21.25
CA ASP A 13 -2.45 8.59 21.06
C ASP A 13 -3.07 8.58 19.64
N PRO A 14 -4.22 7.91 19.45
CA PRO A 14 -4.81 7.69 18.13
C PRO A 14 -5.54 8.95 17.63
N THR A 15 -4.79 9.90 17.10
CA THR A 15 -5.32 11.12 16.45
C THR A 15 -5.05 11.09 14.95
N LYS A 16 -5.71 12.00 14.23
CA LYS A 16 -5.45 12.22 12.80
C LYS A 16 -3.97 12.57 12.57
N GLU A 17 -3.41 13.42 13.42
CA GLU A 17 -2.06 13.95 13.29
C GLU A 17 -1.00 12.85 13.49
N THR A 18 -1.16 12.01 14.52
CA THR A 18 -0.23 10.91 14.79
C THR A 18 -0.28 9.85 13.68
N PHE A 19 -1.48 9.51 13.19
CA PHE A 19 -1.64 8.62 12.04
C PHE A 19 -0.99 9.18 10.77
N LEU A 20 -1.27 10.44 10.41
CA LEU A 20 -0.69 11.05 9.22
C LEU A 20 0.83 11.17 9.30
N LYS A 21 1.40 11.42 10.50
CA LYS A 21 2.85 11.41 10.72
C LYS A 21 3.46 10.03 10.49
N CYS A 22 2.82 8.96 10.97
CA CYS A 22 3.27 7.59 10.73
C CYS A 22 3.13 7.21 9.24
N ARG A 23 2.04 7.64 8.60
CA ARG A 23 1.81 7.46 7.17
C ARG A 23 2.88 8.17 6.33
N GLU A 24 3.29 9.39 6.69
CA GLU A 24 4.37 10.12 6.01
C GLU A 24 5.68 9.31 6.02
N PHE A 25 6.01 8.62 7.11
CA PHE A 25 7.17 7.74 7.15
C PHE A 25 7.05 6.59 6.13
N VAL A 26 5.88 5.95 6.06
CA VAL A 26 5.62 4.84 5.13
C VAL A 26 5.69 5.31 3.68
N ILE A 27 4.96 6.36 3.29
CA ILE A 27 4.82 6.75 1.88
C ILE A 27 6.10 7.33 1.28
N ASN A 28 7.00 7.86 2.13
CA ASN A 28 8.29 8.40 1.71
C ASN A 28 9.39 7.34 1.65
N ASP A 29 9.14 6.12 2.13
CA ASP A 29 10.09 5.02 2.00
C ASP A 29 10.31 4.66 0.50
N PRO A 30 11.55 4.47 0.03
CA PRO A 30 11.83 4.08 -1.34
C PRO A 30 11.16 2.76 -1.78
N ALA A 31 10.94 1.83 -0.85
CA ALA A 31 10.30 0.54 -1.08
C ALA A 31 8.76 0.61 -1.03
N TYR A 32 8.18 1.77 -0.70
CA TYR A 32 6.74 1.93 -0.69
C TYR A 32 6.12 1.71 -2.08
N ASP A 33 5.29 0.68 -2.14
CA ASP A 33 4.47 0.26 -3.26
C ASP A 33 3.04 -0.03 -2.78
N PRO A 34 2.10 0.92 -2.98
CA PRO A 34 0.72 0.78 -2.53
C PRO A 34 -0.08 -0.30 -3.26
N TYR A 35 0.44 -0.80 -4.39
CA TYR A 35 -0.16 -1.84 -5.23
C TYR A 35 0.59 -3.17 -5.15
N SER A 36 1.52 -3.31 -4.20
CA SER A 36 2.22 -4.57 -3.98
C SER A 36 1.24 -5.71 -3.64
N GLU A 37 1.63 -6.93 -4.02
CA GLU A 37 0.91 -8.17 -3.68
C GLU A 37 1.10 -8.60 -2.22
N ASP A 38 1.71 -7.76 -1.38
CA ASP A 38 2.11 -8.11 -0.02
C ASP A 38 0.94 -8.63 0.83
N THR A 39 -0.24 -8.01 0.73
CA THR A 39 -1.44 -8.48 1.45
C THR A 39 -1.89 -9.86 0.97
N GLY A 40 -1.89 -10.09 -0.35
CA GLY A 40 -2.22 -11.39 -0.94
C GLY A 40 -1.22 -12.47 -0.54
N ASN A 41 0.08 -12.15 -0.57
CA ASN A 41 1.15 -13.05 -0.12
C ASN A 41 0.96 -13.47 1.33
N VAL A 42 0.65 -12.52 2.23
CA VAL A 42 0.40 -12.84 3.65
C VAL A 42 -0.86 -13.70 3.80
N GLN A 43 -1.92 -13.41 3.04
CA GLN A 43 -3.14 -14.21 3.05
C GLN A 43 -2.88 -15.65 2.57
N ASP A 44 -2.07 -15.84 1.53
CA ASP A 44 -1.69 -17.15 1.02
C ASP A 44 -0.87 -17.95 2.04
N LEU A 45 0.04 -17.29 2.78
CA LEU A 45 0.76 -17.91 3.89
C LEU A 45 -0.20 -18.36 4.99
N LEU A 46 -1.17 -17.52 5.37
CA LEU A 46 -2.18 -17.84 6.37
C LEU A 46 -3.02 -19.04 5.95
N ASN A 47 -3.56 -19.02 4.73
CA ASN A 47 -4.35 -20.11 4.16
C ASN A 47 -3.54 -21.42 4.05
N GLY A 48 -2.23 -21.32 3.82
CA GLY A 48 -1.31 -22.44 3.80
C GLY A 48 -0.86 -22.96 5.17
N GLY A 49 -1.36 -22.40 6.28
CA GLY A 49 -0.98 -22.79 7.64
C GLY A 49 0.44 -22.37 8.05
N LYS A 50 1.07 -21.47 7.29
CA LYS A 50 2.44 -20.97 7.52
C LYS A 50 2.43 -19.81 8.52
N PHE A 51 1.95 -20.08 9.73
CA PHE A 51 1.63 -19.05 10.72
C PHE A 51 2.85 -18.24 11.18
N LYS A 52 4.03 -18.88 11.31
CA LYS A 52 5.26 -18.18 11.69
C LYS A 52 5.73 -17.22 10.59
N GLU A 53 5.54 -17.60 9.33
CA GLU A 53 5.83 -16.77 8.17
C GLU A 53 4.87 -15.58 8.10
N VAL A 54 3.58 -15.76 8.39
CA VAL A 54 2.62 -14.64 8.52
C VAL A 54 3.08 -13.62 9.55
N ILE A 55 3.45 -14.08 10.75
CA ILE A 55 3.88 -13.21 11.85
C ILE A 55 5.16 -12.43 11.49
N SER A 56 6.13 -13.13 10.89
CA SER A 56 7.41 -12.54 10.50
C SER A 56 7.34 -11.69 9.22
N TYR A 57 6.23 -11.69 8.51
CA TYR A 57 6.04 -10.83 7.33
C TYR A 57 5.88 -9.37 7.76
N VAL A 58 6.97 -8.61 7.63
CA VAL A 58 7.01 -7.18 7.96
C VAL A 58 7.82 -6.47 6.90
N ASN A 59 7.19 -5.51 6.22
CA ASN A 59 7.82 -4.57 5.32
C ASN A 59 7.02 -3.25 5.34
N VAL A 60 7.54 -2.20 4.70
CA VAL A 60 6.92 -0.88 4.77
C VAL A 60 5.48 -0.83 4.22
N ASN A 61 5.13 -1.69 3.27
CA ASN A 61 3.79 -1.71 2.66
C ASN A 61 2.73 -2.35 3.57
N VAL A 62 3.13 -3.13 4.57
CA VAL A 62 2.16 -3.83 5.43
C VAL A 62 2.06 -3.23 6.83
N LEU A 63 2.93 -2.28 7.19
CA LEU A 63 2.98 -1.69 8.54
C LEU A 63 1.68 -1.00 8.97
N LEU A 64 0.96 -0.39 8.02
CA LEU A 64 -0.29 0.33 8.27
C LEU A 64 -1.49 -0.35 7.60
N SER A 65 -1.40 -1.63 7.30
CA SER A 65 -2.46 -2.38 6.61
C SER A 65 -3.33 -3.14 7.61
N PRO A 66 -4.60 -2.76 7.81
CA PRO A 66 -5.48 -3.42 8.78
C PRO A 66 -5.66 -4.92 8.52
N SER A 67 -5.84 -5.32 7.25
CA SER A 67 -5.97 -6.73 6.87
C SER A 67 -4.77 -7.58 7.25
N VAL A 68 -3.53 -7.08 7.09
CA VAL A 68 -2.33 -7.83 7.48
C VAL A 68 -2.27 -8.04 8.99
N HIS A 69 -2.64 -7.05 9.79
CA HIS A 69 -2.76 -7.20 11.24
C HIS A 69 -3.85 -8.22 11.63
N ILE A 70 -4.99 -8.23 10.92
CA ILE A 70 -6.02 -9.26 11.10
C ILE A 70 -5.50 -10.65 10.74
N PHE A 71 -4.68 -10.80 9.69
CA PHE A 71 -4.06 -12.08 9.35
C PHE A 71 -3.09 -12.55 10.42
N LYS A 72 -2.30 -11.64 11.00
CA LYS A 72 -1.41 -11.94 12.14
C LYS A 72 -2.19 -12.32 13.39
N TYR A 73 -3.32 -11.68 13.67
CA TYR A 73 -4.26 -12.11 14.72
C TYR A 73 -4.63 -13.59 14.56
N PHE A 74 -5.04 -14.01 13.37
CA PHE A 74 -5.39 -15.42 13.13
C PHE A 74 -4.18 -16.35 13.26
N ALA A 75 -3.01 -15.95 12.75
CA ALA A 75 -1.80 -16.74 12.90
C ALA A 75 -1.38 -16.95 14.37
N HIS A 76 -1.46 -15.89 15.20
CA HIS A 76 -1.21 -16.00 16.64
C HIS A 76 -2.24 -16.87 17.35
N ARG A 77 -3.51 -16.78 16.95
CA ARG A 77 -4.58 -17.65 17.47
C ARG A 77 -4.27 -19.12 17.23
N GLU A 78 -3.87 -19.49 16.02
CA GLU A 78 -3.54 -20.88 15.66
C GLU A 78 -2.28 -21.40 16.36
N LEU A 79 -1.38 -20.50 16.80
CA LEU A 79 -0.20 -20.84 17.60
C LEU A 79 -0.43 -20.79 19.12
N GLY A 80 -1.62 -20.39 19.58
CA GLY A 80 -1.96 -20.28 21.00
C GLY A 80 -1.34 -19.09 21.72
N ASP A 81 -0.90 -18.04 21.00
CA ASP A 81 -0.34 -16.82 21.59
C ASP A 81 -1.42 -15.75 21.75
N GLU A 82 -2.23 -15.88 22.82
CA GLU A 82 -3.36 -14.99 23.09
C GLU A 82 -2.94 -13.52 23.26
N ARG A 83 -1.77 -13.28 23.88
CA ARG A 83 -1.31 -11.91 24.13
C ARG A 83 -1.01 -11.19 22.81
N ALA A 84 -0.22 -11.82 21.93
CA ALA A 84 0.11 -11.22 20.65
C ALA A 84 -1.11 -11.12 19.73
N MET A 85 -2.00 -12.13 19.78
CA MET A 85 -3.29 -12.07 19.11
C MET A 85 -4.07 -10.79 19.46
N HIS A 86 -4.24 -10.48 20.75
CA HIS A 86 -4.96 -9.26 21.17
C HIS A 86 -4.26 -7.98 20.72
N ILE A 87 -2.93 -7.93 20.76
CA ILE A 87 -2.16 -6.78 20.28
C ILE A 87 -2.43 -6.51 18.80
N GLU A 88 -2.36 -7.55 17.95
CA GLU A 88 -2.60 -7.40 16.50
C GLU A 88 -4.01 -6.90 16.19
N MET A 89 -5.03 -7.40 16.92
CA MET A 89 -6.40 -6.90 16.75
C MET A 89 -6.55 -5.45 17.21
N SER A 90 -5.91 -5.07 18.33
CA SER A 90 -5.91 -3.68 18.79
C SER A 90 -5.29 -2.75 17.74
N ILE A 91 -4.16 -3.14 17.13
CA ILE A 91 -3.53 -2.36 16.07
C ILE A 91 -4.48 -2.19 14.88
N ALA A 92 -5.11 -3.28 14.41
CA ALA A 92 -6.04 -3.21 13.28
C ALA A 92 -7.24 -2.27 13.56
N GLN A 93 -7.82 -2.36 14.76
CA GLN A 93 -8.93 -1.49 15.17
C GLN A 93 -8.51 -0.02 15.23
N THR A 94 -7.37 0.26 15.86
CA THR A 94 -6.86 1.63 15.96
C THR A 94 -6.54 2.22 14.58
N LEU A 95 -6.05 1.41 13.63
CA LEU A 95 -5.84 1.86 12.24
C LEU A 95 -7.15 2.29 11.57
N PHE A 96 -8.24 1.54 11.73
CA PHE A 96 -9.54 1.94 11.20
C PHE A 96 -10.04 3.25 11.81
N GLU A 97 -9.99 3.36 13.14
CA GLU A 97 -10.38 4.60 13.85
C GLU A 97 -9.55 5.80 13.38
N CYS A 98 -8.26 5.60 13.13
CA CYS A 98 -7.37 6.64 12.62
C CYS A 98 -7.72 7.06 11.19
N ILE A 99 -8.06 6.10 10.32
CA ILE A 99 -8.55 6.40 8.96
C ILE A 99 -9.85 7.20 9.05
N GLU A 100 -10.80 6.80 9.89
CA GLU A 100 -12.04 7.56 10.08
C GLU A 100 -11.77 8.97 10.59
N LYS A 101 -10.82 9.18 11.51
CA LYS A 101 -10.44 10.51 11.99
C LYS A 101 -9.90 11.43 10.91
N THR A 102 -9.54 10.92 9.72
CA THR A 102 -9.05 11.77 8.63
C THR A 102 -10.16 12.59 7.95
N GLY A 103 -11.41 12.12 8.01
CA GLY A 103 -12.56 12.71 7.29
C GLY A 103 -13.90 12.16 7.76
N ASP A 104 -14.91 12.20 6.90
CA ASP A 104 -16.24 11.60 7.13
C ASP A 104 -16.70 10.73 5.95
N GLY A 105 -15.81 10.48 4.98
CA GLY A 105 -16.09 9.69 3.79
C GLY A 105 -16.90 10.43 2.73
N THR A 106 -17.16 11.74 2.88
CA THR A 106 -17.77 12.56 1.83
C THR A 106 -16.72 13.07 0.83
N ARG A 107 -17.16 13.65 -0.28
CA ARG A 107 -16.23 14.27 -1.25
C ARG A 107 -15.47 15.48 -0.68
N SER A 108 -16.07 16.20 0.27
CA SER A 108 -15.44 17.33 0.94
C SER A 108 -14.42 16.92 2.00
N LEU A 109 -14.66 15.79 2.66
CA LEU A 109 -13.81 15.24 3.72
C LEU A 109 -13.62 13.73 3.51
N PRO A 110 -12.94 13.32 2.42
CA PRO A 110 -12.74 11.91 2.13
C PRO A 110 -11.84 11.26 3.19
N TYR A 111 -11.98 9.95 3.36
CA TYR A 111 -11.04 9.19 4.18
C TYR A 111 -9.69 9.08 3.47
N ILE A 112 -8.58 9.20 4.20
CA ILE A 112 -7.23 9.10 3.64
C ILE A 112 -6.66 7.71 3.94
N VAL A 113 -6.31 6.98 2.89
CA VAL A 113 -5.74 5.63 2.99
C VAL A 113 -4.25 5.61 2.68
N THR A 114 -3.56 4.57 3.16
CA THR A 114 -2.14 4.33 2.87
C THR A 114 -1.98 3.40 1.68
N ARG A 115 -2.87 2.42 1.52
CA ARG A 115 -2.97 1.53 0.36
C ARG A 115 -4.39 1.50 -0.18
N ILE A 116 -4.52 1.14 -1.45
CA ILE A 116 -5.83 1.02 -2.11
C ILE A 116 -6.66 -0.12 -1.47
N SER A 117 -6.02 -1.20 -1.03
CA SER A 117 -6.71 -2.29 -0.33
C SER A 117 -7.39 -1.83 0.97
N ASP A 118 -6.86 -0.81 1.64
CA ASP A 118 -7.36 -0.35 2.94
C ASP A 118 -8.78 0.24 2.82
N GLU A 119 -9.16 0.74 1.64
CA GLU A 119 -10.52 1.22 1.35
C GLU A 119 -11.54 0.10 1.60
N ARG A 120 -11.29 -1.08 1.02
CA ARG A 120 -12.17 -2.24 1.16
C ARG A 120 -12.06 -2.87 2.53
N ASP A 121 -10.89 -2.82 3.16
CA ASP A 121 -10.74 -3.25 4.54
C ASP A 121 -11.66 -2.44 5.45
N LEU A 122 -11.71 -1.10 5.29
CA LEU A 122 -12.60 -0.24 6.07
C LEU A 122 -14.07 -0.56 5.79
N ILE A 123 -14.48 -0.70 4.53
CA ILE A 123 -15.87 -1.02 4.17
C ILE A 123 -16.30 -2.37 4.76
N ARG A 124 -15.49 -3.42 4.57
CA ARG A 124 -15.87 -4.80 4.88
C ARG A 124 -15.70 -5.16 6.33
N TYR A 125 -14.56 -4.82 6.92
CA TYR A 125 -14.21 -5.25 8.27
C TYR A 125 -14.63 -4.25 9.35
N HIS A 126 -14.66 -2.96 9.03
CA HIS A 126 -15.01 -1.93 10.00
C HIS A 126 -16.49 -1.52 9.91
N PHE A 127 -16.96 -1.13 8.72
CA PHE A 127 -18.38 -0.76 8.53
C PHE A 127 -19.31 -1.97 8.37
N ASN A 128 -18.77 -3.17 8.16
CA ASN A 128 -19.55 -4.39 7.89
C ASN A 128 -20.55 -4.19 6.73
N LYS A 129 -20.06 -3.61 5.63
CA LYS A 129 -20.80 -3.35 4.39
C LYS A 129 -20.07 -3.97 3.20
N GLU A 130 -20.69 -3.90 2.03
CA GLU A 130 -20.14 -4.39 0.77
C GLU A 130 -20.19 -3.31 -0.32
N ASP A 131 -19.14 -3.22 -1.11
CA ASP A 131 -19.06 -2.37 -2.30
C ASP A 131 -19.68 -3.06 -3.52
N THR A 132 -20.44 -2.31 -4.31
CA THR A 132 -21.07 -2.79 -5.56
C THR A 132 -20.44 -2.19 -6.80
N MET A 133 -19.89 -0.98 -6.68
CA MET A 133 -19.30 -0.23 -7.77
C MET A 133 -18.20 0.69 -7.23
N GLN A 134 -17.17 0.89 -8.04
CA GLN A 134 -16.09 1.82 -7.78
C GLN A 134 -16.01 2.86 -8.91
N ARG A 135 -15.78 4.13 -8.57
CA ARG A 135 -15.58 5.21 -9.53
C ARG A 135 -14.39 6.08 -9.12
N LEU A 136 -13.53 6.36 -10.09
CA LEU A 136 -12.40 7.26 -9.94
C LEU A 136 -12.77 8.67 -10.41
N ILE A 137 -12.61 9.66 -9.53
CA ILE A 137 -12.69 11.08 -9.89
C ILE A 137 -11.29 11.69 -9.81
N LYS A 138 -10.88 12.38 -10.89
CA LYS A 138 -9.63 13.13 -10.94
C LYS A 138 -9.93 14.60 -11.09
N THR A 139 -9.43 15.39 -10.15
CA THR A 139 -9.35 16.85 -10.25
C THR A 139 -7.87 17.25 -10.36
N GLU A 140 -7.59 18.54 -10.50
CA GLU A 140 -6.20 19.03 -10.50
C GLU A 140 -5.51 18.75 -9.15
N ASP A 141 -6.27 18.88 -8.06
CA ASP A 141 -5.75 18.78 -6.70
C ASP A 141 -5.83 17.37 -6.12
N GLN A 142 -6.88 16.62 -6.44
CA GLN A 142 -7.22 15.37 -5.77
C GLN A 142 -7.54 14.24 -6.73
N ILE A 143 -7.25 13.03 -6.26
CA ILE A 143 -7.66 11.79 -6.90
C ILE A 143 -8.48 11.04 -5.88
N LEU A 144 -9.78 10.96 -6.14
CA LEU A 144 -10.76 10.38 -5.23
C LEU A 144 -11.25 9.06 -5.79
N ASP A 145 -11.29 8.05 -4.93
CA ASP A 145 -11.99 6.81 -5.20
C ASP A 145 -13.32 6.79 -4.46
N ILE A 146 -14.41 6.49 -5.17
CA ILE A 146 -15.76 6.47 -4.61
C ILE A 146 -16.30 5.06 -4.73
N LEU A 147 -16.60 4.45 -3.58
CA LEU A 147 -17.26 3.17 -3.47
C LEU A 147 -18.75 3.38 -3.23
N SER A 148 -19.59 2.82 -4.10
CA SER A 148 -21.03 2.72 -3.89
C SER A 148 -21.35 1.42 -3.17
N LEU A 149 -22.11 1.49 -2.08
CA LEU A 149 -22.39 0.35 -1.21
C LEU A 149 -23.76 -0.28 -1.51
N THR A 150 -23.98 -1.49 -1.01
CA THR A 150 -25.23 -2.25 -1.20
C THR A 150 -26.48 -1.57 -0.62
N ASP A 151 -26.31 -0.72 0.39
CA ASP A 151 -27.39 0.09 0.99
C ASP A 151 -27.66 1.40 0.23
N GLY A 152 -26.97 1.63 -0.89
CA GLY A 152 -27.10 2.84 -1.72
C GLY A 152 -26.28 4.03 -1.24
N SER A 153 -25.57 3.93 -0.12
CA SER A 153 -24.64 4.97 0.32
C SER A 153 -23.36 4.99 -0.51
N GLU A 154 -22.63 6.11 -0.46
CA GLU A 154 -21.31 6.26 -1.10
C GLU A 154 -20.27 6.62 -0.04
N VAL A 155 -19.08 6.06 -0.18
CA VAL A 155 -17.91 6.40 0.64
C VAL A 155 -16.77 6.83 -0.27
N CYS A 156 -16.15 7.95 0.06
CA CYS A 156 -15.09 8.59 -0.71
C CYS A 156 -13.76 8.49 0.01
N PHE A 157 -12.72 8.14 -0.75
CA PHE A 157 -11.36 7.98 -0.29
C PHE A 157 -10.42 8.89 -1.09
N ASP A 158 -9.50 9.58 -0.42
CA ASP A 158 -8.41 10.29 -1.07
C ASP A 158 -7.24 9.32 -1.30
N ILE A 159 -7.02 9.04 -2.58
CA ILE A 159 -6.00 8.11 -3.05
C ILE A 159 -4.90 8.84 -3.82
N SER A 160 -4.79 10.16 -3.68
CA SER A 160 -3.85 10.99 -4.42
C SER A 160 -2.41 10.51 -4.28
N VAL A 161 -1.99 10.16 -3.06
CA VAL A 161 -0.65 9.65 -2.79
C VAL A 161 -0.42 8.27 -3.44
N PRO A 162 -1.21 7.22 -3.11
CA PRO A 162 -0.97 5.92 -3.71
C PRO A 162 -1.07 5.95 -5.24
N TYR A 163 -2.03 6.70 -5.79
CA TYR A 163 -2.20 6.87 -7.23
C TYR A 163 -1.01 7.57 -7.91
N ARG A 164 -0.44 8.61 -7.31
CA ARG A 164 0.72 9.31 -7.89
C ARG A 164 1.97 8.42 -7.87
N ARG A 165 2.11 7.53 -6.88
CA ARG A 165 3.23 6.58 -6.80
C ARG A 165 3.26 5.64 -8.02
N ILE A 166 2.11 5.12 -8.45
CA ILE A 166 2.05 4.25 -9.64
C ILE A 166 2.31 5.02 -10.94
N ALA A 167 1.79 6.24 -11.08
CA ALA A 167 2.07 7.11 -12.23
C ALA A 167 3.58 7.42 -12.36
N PHE A 168 4.25 7.67 -11.22
CA PHE A 168 5.69 7.84 -11.17
C PHE A 168 6.44 6.56 -11.55
N SER A 169 6.04 5.40 -11.04
CA SER A 169 6.65 4.11 -11.37
C SER A 169 6.49 3.71 -12.85
N PHE A 170 5.38 4.08 -13.50
CA PHE A 170 5.21 3.87 -14.95
C PHE A 170 6.07 4.83 -15.78
N SER A 171 6.10 6.12 -15.43
CA SER A 171 6.94 7.10 -16.15
C SER A 171 8.43 6.75 -16.05
N LYS A 172 8.93 6.40 -14.85
CA LYS A 172 10.33 5.97 -14.64
C LYS A 172 10.69 4.72 -15.44
N ARG A 173 9.82 3.71 -15.47
CA ARG A 173 10.02 2.49 -16.27
C ARG A 173 10.08 2.78 -17.78
N ASN A 174 9.26 3.71 -18.28
CA ASN A 174 9.32 4.14 -19.67
C ASN A 174 10.63 4.89 -19.97
N THR A 175 11.08 5.79 -19.08
CA THR A 175 12.34 6.53 -19.27
C THR A 175 13.57 5.63 -19.20
N GLU A 176 13.56 4.60 -18.35
CA GLU A 176 14.65 3.62 -18.24
C GLU A 176 14.70 2.69 -19.47
N LYS A 177 13.54 2.29 -20.02
CA LYS A 177 13.46 1.59 -21.30
C LYS A 177 14.01 2.43 -22.46
N GLU A 178 13.60 3.68 -22.57
CA GLU A 178 14.11 4.62 -23.59
C GLU A 178 15.63 4.83 -23.48
N LYS A 179 16.17 4.96 -22.26
CA LYS A 179 17.62 5.06 -22.02
C LYS A 179 18.38 3.77 -22.32
N ALA A 180 17.76 2.61 -22.10
CA ALA A 180 18.35 1.31 -22.44
C ALA A 180 18.38 1.11 -23.96
N GLU A 181 17.31 1.46 -24.68
CA GLU A 181 17.22 1.41 -26.13
C GLU A 181 18.22 2.37 -26.81
N GLN A 182 18.36 3.61 -26.30
CA GLN A 182 19.39 4.56 -26.78
C GLN A 182 20.83 4.12 -26.49
N LYS A 183 21.08 3.29 -25.47
CA LYS A 183 22.41 2.71 -25.21
C LYS A 183 22.74 1.57 -26.18
N VAL A 184 21.75 0.85 -26.68
CA VAL A 184 21.93 -0.24 -27.66
C VAL A 184 22.15 0.31 -29.08
N GLU A 185 21.59 1.47 -29.41
CA GLU A 185 21.67 2.07 -30.75
C GLU A 185 22.95 2.87 -31.08
N LYS A 186 23.91 3.05 -30.16
CA LYS A 186 25.19 3.69 -30.55
C LYS A 186 26.02 2.72 -31.41
N PRO A 187 26.17 2.96 -32.74
CA PRO A 187 26.90 2.04 -33.59
C PRO A 187 28.40 2.21 -33.31
N THR A 188 29.07 1.13 -32.96
CA THR A 188 30.53 1.06 -32.98
C THR A 188 30.99 1.17 -34.43
N LYS A 189 31.51 2.33 -34.83
CA LYS A 189 32.14 2.51 -36.15
C LYS A 189 33.32 1.54 -36.28
N LYS A 190 33.10 0.42 -36.98
CA LYS A 190 34.19 -0.48 -37.42
C LYS A 190 34.80 0.09 -38.70
N ASN A 191 36.05 0.55 -38.61
CA ASN A 191 36.87 0.94 -39.77
C ASN A 191 37.27 -0.33 -40.55
N TRP A 192 36.65 -0.54 -41.72
CA TRP A 192 36.86 -1.70 -42.61
C TRP A 192 37.72 -1.38 -43.84
N TRP A 193 38.80 -0.59 -43.69
CA TRP A 193 39.74 -0.27 -44.77
C TRP A 193 41.14 -0.83 -44.52
N ASN A 194 41.28 -2.14 -44.35
CA ASN A 194 42.61 -2.80 -44.27
C ASN A 194 42.63 -4.22 -44.84
N PHE A 195 41.91 -4.47 -45.93
CA PHE A 195 42.03 -5.72 -46.69
C PHE A 195 41.87 -5.42 -48.17
N LEU A 196 42.93 -4.94 -48.81
CA LEU A 196 43.20 -5.02 -50.27
C LEU A 196 44.57 -4.37 -50.56
N SER A 197 45.66 -4.99 -50.10
CA SER A 197 46.96 -4.91 -50.79
C SER A 197 47.84 -6.08 -50.36
N LYS A 198 47.62 -7.22 -51.01
CA LYS A 198 48.61 -8.28 -51.24
C LYS A 198 47.98 -9.25 -52.23
N ASN A 199 48.14 -8.91 -53.50
CA ASN A 199 48.53 -9.82 -54.58
C ASN A 199 49.00 -8.96 -55.76
#